data_AF-K9RQG3-F1
#
_entry.id   AF-K9RQG3-F1
#
_cell.length_a   1.000
_cell.length_b   1.000
_cell.length_c   1.000
_cell.angle_alpha   90.00
_cell.angle_beta   90.00
_cell.angle_gamma   90.00
#
_symmetry.space_group_name_H-M   'P 1'
#
loop_
_entity.id
_entity.type
_entity.pdbx_description
1 polymer ?
#
loop_
_entity_poly.entity_id
_entity_poly.type
_entity_poly.pdbx_seq_one_letter_code
_entity_poly.pdbx_strand_id
1 'polypeptide(L)'
;MASSLGDLNEEIYDSFLERIEIAVSNNIPAMSRFMILGEISYAVGRGDITIKQGRELERLLGLKEMIDDYAQIREQGFWGELNTAA
;
A
#
# COMPACT_ATOMS: atom_id res chain seq x y z
N MET A 1 29.06 -15.97 0.14
CA MET A 1 28.34 -14.81 0.71
C MET A 1 27.22 -14.44 -0.26
N ALA A 2 26.05 -15.04 -0.09
CA ALA A 2 24.84 -14.69 -0.82
C ALA A 2 23.78 -14.37 0.24
N SER A 3 23.77 -13.11 0.68
CA SER A 3 22.78 -12.49 1.55
C SER A 3 22.81 -11.03 1.11
N SER A 4 21.72 -10.54 0.53
CA SER A 4 21.59 -9.10 0.28
C SER A 4 20.21 -8.64 -0.18
N LEU A 5 19.39 -9.49 -0.80
CA LEU A 5 18.10 -9.06 -1.37
C LEU A 5 16.87 -9.63 -0.67
N GLY A 6 16.91 -10.87 -0.19
CA GLY A 6 15.79 -11.48 0.56
C GLY A 6 15.61 -10.81 1.93
N ASP A 7 16.70 -10.68 2.69
CA ASP A 7 16.69 -10.07 4.03
C ASP A 7 16.23 -8.60 3.99
N LEU A 8 16.67 -7.84 2.99
CA LEU A 8 16.28 -6.44 2.80
C LEU A 8 14.79 -6.29 2.45
N ASN A 9 14.26 -7.22 1.66
CA ASN A 9 12.84 -7.23 1.28
C ASN A 9 11.93 -7.46 2.49
N GLU A 10 12.34 -8.36 3.40
CA GLU A 10 11.65 -8.63 4.66
C GLU A 10 11.72 -7.42 5.60
N GLU A 11 12.89 -6.79 5.77
CA GLU A 11 13.04 -5.59 6.60
C GLU A 11 12.15 -4.42 6.12
N ILE A 12 12.07 -4.18 4.81
CA ILE A 12 11.21 -3.12 4.26
C ILE A 12 9.73 -3.47 4.47
N TYR A 13 9.35 -4.73 4.27
CA TYR A 13 7.99 -5.19 4.54
C TYR A 13 7.60 -5.00 6.02
N ASP A 14 8.46 -5.43 6.95
CA ASP A 14 8.22 -5.33 8.39
C ASP A 14 8.10 -3.86 8.83
N SER A 15 8.92 -2.98 8.26
CA SER A 15 8.82 -1.53 8.51
C SER A 15 7.47 -0.96 8.07
N PHE A 16 6.94 -1.37 6.91
CA PHE A 16 5.59 -0.97 6.51
C PHE A 16 4.52 -1.56 7.43
N LEU A 17 4.65 -2.82 7.81
CA LEU A 17 3.71 -3.51 8.69
C LEU A 17 3.58 -2.76 10.03
N GLU A 18 4.70 -2.48 10.69
CA GLU A 18 4.72 -1.73 11.95
C GLU A 18 4.06 -0.35 11.81
N ARG A 19 4.40 0.40 10.75
CA ARG A 19 3.80 1.72 10.49
C ARG A 19 2.29 1.64 10.29
N ILE A 20 1.79 0.62 9.59
CA ILE A 20 0.36 0.42 9.37
C ILE A 20 -0.35 0.07 10.67
N GLU A 21 0.22 -0.81 11.49
CA GLU A 21 -0.36 -1.18 12.79
C GLU A 21 -0.47 0.03 13.73
N ILE A 22 0.58 0.86 13.80
CA ILE A 22 0.57 2.12 14.55
C ILE A 22 -0.48 3.09 13.97
N ALA A 23 -0.54 3.23 12.65
CA ALA A 23 -1.50 4.10 11.98
C ALA A 23 -2.96 3.70 12.25
N VAL A 24 -3.27 2.42 12.07
CA VAL A 24 -4.63 1.89 12.24
C VAL A 24 -5.07 1.96 13.70
N SER A 25 -4.18 1.60 14.65
CA SER A 25 -4.47 1.71 16.09
C SER A 25 -4.72 3.15 16.54
N ASN A 26 -4.08 4.14 15.91
CA ASN A 26 -4.33 5.57 16.16
C ASN A 26 -5.50 6.16 15.36
N ASN A 27 -6.26 5.34 14.63
CA ASN A 27 -7.42 5.73 13.84
C ASN A 27 -7.16 6.92 12.89
N ILE A 28 -6.02 6.89 12.19
CA ILE A 28 -5.66 7.97 11.24
C ILE A 28 -6.72 8.12 10.13
N PRO A 29 -6.92 9.35 9.60
CA PRO A 29 -7.91 9.60 8.56
C PRO A 29 -7.59 8.86 7.26
N ALA A 30 -8.61 8.59 6.45
CA ALA A 30 -8.50 7.87 5.18
C ALA A 30 -7.43 8.47 4.24
N MET A 31 -7.32 9.80 4.20
CA MET A 31 -6.30 10.48 3.39
C MET A 31 -4.87 10.08 3.79
N SER A 32 -4.60 9.96 5.09
CA SER A 32 -3.28 9.52 5.57
C SER A 32 -3.00 8.06 5.22
N ARG A 33 -4.03 7.21 5.25
CA ARG A 33 -3.91 5.82 4.80
C ARG A 33 -3.63 5.72 3.29
N PHE A 34 -4.20 6.60 2.48
CA PHE A 34 -3.88 6.69 1.05
C PHE A 34 -2.43 7.11 0.78
N MET A 35 -1.87 8.02 1.57
CA MET A 35 -0.46 8.37 1.44
C MET A 35 0.44 7.15 1.69
N ILE A 36 0.14 6.35 2.73
CA ILE A 36 0.85 5.09 3.00
C ILE A 36 0.65 4.10 1.85
N LEU A 37 -0.55 3.98 1.28
CA LEU A 37 -0.79 3.15 0.10
C LEU A 37 0.08 3.58 -1.09
N GLY A 38 0.24 4.88 -1.33
CA GLY A 38 1.14 5.42 -2.36
C GLY A 38 2.60 5.00 -2.14
N GLU A 39 3.09 5.06 -0.90
CA GLU A 39 4.45 4.60 -0.55
C GLU A 39 4.62 3.10 -0.79
N ILE A 40 3.66 2.27 -0.38
CA ILE A 40 3.66 0.82 -0.63
C ILE A 40 3.72 0.54 -2.14
N SER A 41 2.90 1.26 -2.90
CA SER A 41 2.80 1.12 -4.35
C SER A 41 4.11 1.46 -5.04
N TYR A 42 4.77 2.52 -4.59
CA TYR A 42 6.08 2.92 -5.07
C TYR A 42 7.15 1.87 -4.73
N ALA A 43 7.14 1.32 -3.52
CA ALA A 43 8.06 0.25 -3.10
C ALA A 43 7.88 -1.04 -3.94
N VAL A 44 6.63 -1.43 -4.23
CA VAL A 44 6.33 -2.53 -5.17
C VAL A 44 6.88 -2.22 -6.56
N GLY A 45 6.68 -0.99 -7.06
CA GLY A 45 7.16 -0.57 -8.38
C GLY A 45 8.69 -0.59 -8.52
N ARG A 46 9.43 -0.36 -7.43
CA ARG A 46 10.89 -0.50 -7.39
C ARG A 46 11.37 -1.94 -7.22
N GLY A 47 10.48 -2.88 -6.89
CA GLY A 47 10.83 -4.25 -6.53
C GLY A 47 11.41 -4.40 -5.13
N ASP A 48 11.26 -3.38 -4.27
CA ASP A 48 11.73 -3.43 -2.87
C ASP A 48 10.92 -4.44 -2.06
N ILE A 49 9.62 -4.56 -2.38
CA ILE A 49 8.69 -5.57 -1.85
C ILE A 49 7.95 -6.24 -3.00
N THR A 50 7.52 -7.48 -2.80
CA THR A 50 6.75 -8.22 -3.81
C THR A 50 5.34 -7.66 -3.95
N ILE A 51 4.71 -7.90 -5.11
CA ILE A 51 3.30 -7.55 -5.34
C ILE A 51 2.39 -8.20 -4.28
N LYS A 52 2.71 -9.42 -3.82
CA LYS A 52 1.93 -10.14 -2.80
C LYS A 52 1.98 -9.41 -1.46
N GLN A 53 3.17 -9.04 -1.00
CA GLN A 53 3.37 -8.24 0.22
C GLN A 53 2.66 -6.89 0.11
N GLY A 54 2.79 -6.19 -1.02
CA GLY A 54 2.09 -4.92 -1.24
C GLY A 54 0.57 -5.04 -1.11
N ARG A 55 -0.04 -6.09 -1.68
CA ARG A 55 -1.49 -6.36 -1.55
C ARG A 55 -1.90 -6.68 -0.11
N GLU A 56 -1.03 -7.36 0.63
CA GLU A 56 -1.28 -7.65 2.05
C GLU A 56 -1.28 -6.37 2.89
N LEU A 57 -0.27 -5.51 2.70
CA LEU A 57 -0.19 -4.20 3.37
C LEU A 57 -1.37 -3.30 2.99
N GLU A 58 -1.75 -3.26 1.71
CA GLU A 58 -2.94 -2.54 1.23
C GLU A 58 -4.21 -3.00 1.96
N ARG A 59 -4.38 -4.31 2.15
CA ARG A 59 -5.53 -4.87 2.87
C ARG A 59 -5.53 -4.43 4.35
N LEU A 60 -4.36 -4.37 4.98
CA LEU A 60 -4.23 -3.97 6.39
C LEU A 60 -4.57 -2.49 6.61
N LEU A 61 -4.39 -1.63 5.60
CA LEU A 61 -4.83 -0.24 5.67
C LEU A 61 -6.36 -0.11 5.76
N GLY A 62 -7.13 -1.12 5.38
CA GLY A 62 -8.59 -1.14 5.52
C GLY A 62 -9.31 -0.03 4.73
N LEU A 63 -8.70 0.43 3.63
CA LEU A 63 -9.25 1.52 2.80
C LEU A 63 -10.54 1.11 2.08
N LYS A 64 -10.67 -0.18 1.73
CA LYS A 64 -11.84 -0.73 1.05
C LYS A 64 -13.11 -0.61 1.90
N GLU A 65 -12.98 -0.70 3.21
CA GLU A 65 -14.07 -0.60 4.17
C GLU A 65 -14.45 0.86 4.48
N MET A 66 -13.56 1.80 4.16
CA MET A 66 -13.74 3.23 4.45
C MET A 66 -14.26 4.04 3.26
N ILE A 67 -14.20 3.47 2.05
CA ILE A 67 -14.33 4.22 0.80
C ILE A 67 -15.23 3.47 -0.17
N ASP A 68 -16.34 4.11 -0.51
CA ASP A 68 -17.21 3.66 -1.58
C ASP A 68 -16.46 3.66 -2.92
N ASP A 69 -16.67 2.64 -3.73
CA ASP A 69 -16.01 2.48 -5.04
C ASP A 69 -14.46 2.49 -4.98
N TYR A 70 -13.89 2.00 -3.87
CA TYR A 70 -12.44 1.94 -3.63
C TYR A 70 -11.62 1.44 -4.84
N ALA A 71 -12.10 0.42 -5.55
CA ALA A 71 -11.43 -0.10 -6.73
C ALA A 71 -11.23 0.96 -7.83
N GLN A 72 -12.25 1.80 -8.06
CA GLN A 72 -12.21 2.86 -9.06
C GLN A 72 -11.27 3.99 -8.62
N ILE A 73 -11.35 4.42 -7.36
CA ILE A 73 -10.46 5.46 -6.81
C ILE A 73 -9.00 5.00 -6.82
N ARG A 74 -8.77 3.72 -6.51
CA ARG A 74 -7.45 3.10 -6.62
C ARG A 74 -6.95 3.14 -8.06
N GLU A 75 -7.73 2.70 -9.04
CA GLU A 75 -7.30 2.76 -10.44
C GLU A 75 -6.98 4.19 -10.89
N GLN A 76 -7.80 5.18 -10.51
CA GLN A 76 -7.54 6.59 -10.79
C GLN A 76 -6.25 7.09 -10.15
N GLY A 77 -6.02 6.78 -8.87
CA GLY A 77 -4.83 7.23 -8.13
C GLY A 77 -3.53 6.64 -8.67
N PHE A 78 -3.58 5.43 -9.24
CA PHE A 78 -2.40 4.75 -9.78
C PHE A 78 -2.12 5.11 -11.25
N TRP A 79 -3.16 5.18 -12.08
CA TRP A 79 -3.01 5.30 -13.53
C TRP A 79 -3.39 6.68 -14.09
N GLY A 80 -4.02 7.53 -13.28
CA GLY A 80 -4.44 8.88 -13.68
C GLY A 80 -5.61 8.90 -14.68
N GLU A 81 -6.16 7.76 -15.07
CA GLU A 81 -7.26 7.70 -16.05
C GLU A 81 -8.62 7.65 -15.36
N LEU A 82 -9.46 8.64 -15.66
CA LEU A 82 -10.90 8.55 -15.45
C LEU A 82 -11.46 7.59 -16.49
N ASN A 83 -12.03 6.47 -16.04
CA ASN A 83 -13.01 5.75 -16.85
C ASN A 83 -14.26 6.64 -16.98
N THR A 84 -14.18 7.62 -17.88
CA THR A 84 -15.33 8.38 -18.40
C THR A 84 -15.98 7.55 -19.50
N ALA A 85 -16.44 6.35 -19.14
CA ALA A 85 -17.42 5.65 -19.95
C ALA A 85 -18.79 6.11 -19.44
N ALA A 86 -19.28 7.22 -19.99
CA ALA A 86 -20.69 7.55 -20.04
C ALA A 86 -21.39 6.68 -21.08
#